data_AF-A0A7C6PK32-F1
#
_entry.id   AF-A0A7C6PK32-F1
#
_cell.length_a   1.000
_cell.length_b   1.000
_cell.length_c   1.000
_cell.angle_alpha   90.00
_cell.angle_beta   90.00
_cell.angle_gamma   90.00
#
_symmetry.space_group_name_H-M   'P 1'
#
loop_
_entity.id
_entity.type
_entity.pdbx_description
1 polymer ?
#
loop_
_entity_poly.entity_id
_entity_poly.type
_entity_poly.pdbx_seq_one_letter_code
_entity_poly.pdbx_strand_id
1 'polypeptide(L)'
;MKLEVEHVVEGWRDTGVARALLDEIRALVAEAGWSTPRVVMEICGTHTMAVSRWGIRSLLPAELKLISGPGCPVCVTDDDEIDEMIALAFCPGVTVATFGDLLKVPGTWGTLAEARAKGAQVRVVSSPLDAVALAQAYSPAHGPGEDQAGAQAPGVRETAVRETAVRETAGGKAGGKEVASVPEAARVVFLAVGFETTAPATALALTRARNLGLDNFFIYPAHKLTPPAMRALLADPEVRIDGFLIPGHVSTVLGDRAFAFLAEEYDCPAAVAGFEPVDILAALREIVRRLIEKERPTVVNTYRRAVRPEGNPRAVQLMHQVFSVVHARWRGLGEVPASGLALRPEWAGFDARRRLDEELARAKLELARRAGEPGDAGGRAQASFARQKAACRCGDVLRGKLAPTHCPLFGRACTPARPVGPCMVSSEGACAAYYRYERAPAAR
;
A
#
# COMPACT_ATOMS: atom_id res chain seq x y z
N MET A 1 21.57 1.84 -31.34
CA MET A 1 20.37 2.60 -31.71
C MET A 1 20.06 3.50 -30.54
N LYS A 2 19.98 4.83 -30.69
CA LYS A 2 19.57 5.71 -29.57
C LYS A 2 18.06 5.57 -29.39
N LEU A 3 17.61 4.98 -28.28
CA LEU A 3 16.19 4.81 -28.02
C LEU A 3 15.58 6.09 -27.43
N GLU A 4 14.84 6.87 -28.20
CA GLU A 4 14.07 7.99 -27.62
C GLU A 4 12.86 7.51 -26.79
N VAL A 5 12.35 8.35 -25.88
CA VAL A 5 11.22 8.03 -24.97
C VAL A 5 10.00 7.51 -25.74
N GLU A 6 9.79 7.99 -26.96
CA GLU A 6 8.70 7.62 -27.85
C GLU A 6 8.74 6.13 -28.23
N HIS A 7 9.92 5.53 -28.39
CA HIS A 7 10.07 4.10 -28.70
C HIS A 7 9.67 3.19 -27.52
N VAL A 8 9.81 3.69 -26.28
CA VAL A 8 9.39 2.99 -25.06
C VAL A 8 7.86 2.95 -24.95
N VAL A 9 7.19 3.98 -25.45
CA VAL A 9 5.71 4.06 -25.40
C VAL A 9 5.07 3.00 -26.32
N GLU A 10 5.67 2.70 -27.47
CA GLU A 10 5.13 1.77 -28.46
C GLU A 10 5.61 0.31 -28.25
N GLY A 11 6.82 0.11 -27.72
CA GLY A 11 7.47 -1.20 -27.55
C GLY A 11 7.56 -1.73 -26.11
N TRP A 12 6.69 -1.31 -25.19
CA TRP A 12 6.83 -1.57 -23.74
C TRP A 12 6.83 -3.05 -23.29
N ARG A 13 6.48 -4.00 -24.18
CA ARG A 13 6.60 -5.47 -23.94
C ARG A 13 7.72 -6.14 -24.75
N ASP A 14 8.53 -5.38 -25.47
CA ASP A 14 9.53 -5.90 -26.39
C ASP A 14 10.85 -6.24 -25.65
N THR A 15 11.27 -7.50 -25.73
CA THR A 15 12.52 -7.99 -25.14
C THR A 15 13.78 -7.39 -25.78
N GLY A 16 13.73 -7.05 -27.06
CA GLY A 16 14.81 -6.35 -27.77
C GLY A 16 15.02 -4.95 -27.24
N VAL A 17 13.93 -4.21 -26.98
CA VAL A 17 13.97 -2.88 -26.36
C VAL A 17 14.51 -2.98 -24.93
N ALA A 18 14.04 -3.95 -24.13
CA ALA A 18 14.56 -4.16 -22.78
C ALA A 18 16.07 -4.44 -22.75
N ARG A 19 16.58 -5.28 -23.67
CA ARG A 19 18.01 -5.58 -23.78
C ARG A 19 18.80 -4.34 -24.18
N ALA A 20 18.33 -3.57 -25.16
CA ALA A 20 19.00 -2.35 -25.61
C ALA A 20 19.08 -1.30 -24.48
N LEU A 21 18.01 -1.09 -23.71
CA LEU A 21 18.02 -0.20 -22.54
C LEU A 21 19.03 -0.65 -21.49
N LEU A 22 19.13 -1.95 -21.22
CA LEU A 22 20.09 -2.48 -20.27
C LEU A 22 21.54 -2.27 -20.74
N ASP A 23 21.81 -2.48 -22.03
CA ASP A 23 23.13 -2.24 -22.61
C ASP A 23 23.51 -0.75 -22.56
N GLU A 24 22.55 0.15 -22.78
CA GLU A 24 22.75 1.60 -22.59
C GLU A 24 23.04 1.96 -21.12
N ILE A 25 22.30 1.41 -20.15
CA ILE A 25 22.57 1.61 -18.72
C ILE A 25 24.00 1.17 -18.39
N ARG A 26 24.43 0.00 -18.87
CA ARG A 26 25.78 -0.53 -18.64
C ARG A 26 26.85 0.39 -19.24
N ALA A 27 26.64 0.88 -20.46
CA ALA A 27 27.55 1.82 -21.10
C ALA A 27 27.68 3.13 -20.31
N LEU A 28 26.54 3.71 -19.89
CA LEU A 28 26.52 4.95 -19.09
C LEU A 28 27.21 4.78 -17.73
N VAL A 29 26.94 3.69 -17.02
CA VAL A 29 27.58 3.40 -15.73
C VAL A 29 29.08 3.19 -15.88
N ALA A 30 29.52 2.52 -16.95
CA ALA A 30 30.94 2.34 -17.25
C ALA A 30 31.64 3.68 -17.58
N GLU A 31 30.99 4.54 -18.38
CA GLU A 31 31.48 5.89 -18.69
C GLU A 31 31.62 6.76 -17.43
N ALA A 32 30.65 6.66 -16.51
CA ALA A 32 30.62 7.45 -15.29
C ALA A 32 31.80 7.16 -14.34
N GLY A 33 32.40 5.96 -14.42
CA GLY A 33 33.58 5.59 -13.63
C GLY A 33 33.38 5.70 -12.11
N TRP A 34 32.17 5.46 -11.60
CA TRP A 34 31.86 5.67 -10.18
C TRP A 34 32.69 4.76 -9.26
N SER A 35 33.46 5.37 -8.36
CA SER A 35 34.21 4.65 -7.32
C SER A 35 33.33 4.11 -6.18
N THR A 36 32.11 4.63 -6.04
CA THR A 36 31.12 4.14 -5.07
C THR A 36 29.79 3.88 -5.77
N PRO A 37 29.09 2.77 -5.45
CA PRO A 37 27.82 2.47 -6.07
C PRO A 37 26.79 3.57 -5.81
N ARG A 38 26.02 3.92 -6.85
CA ARG A 38 24.86 4.81 -6.76
C ARG A 38 23.61 4.05 -6.39
N VAL A 39 22.82 4.62 -5.50
CA VAL A 39 21.63 4.01 -4.93
C VAL A 39 20.39 4.68 -5.49
N VAL A 40 19.63 3.95 -6.30
CA VAL A 40 18.31 4.37 -6.75
C VAL A 40 17.26 3.65 -5.92
N MET A 41 16.31 4.41 -5.37
CA MET A 41 15.20 3.86 -4.59
C MET A 41 13.90 3.92 -5.38
N GLU A 42 13.17 2.81 -5.46
CA GLU A 42 11.78 2.82 -5.86
C GLU A 42 10.86 2.96 -4.64
N ILE A 43 9.75 3.69 -4.78
CA ILE A 43 8.75 3.88 -3.72
C ILE A 43 7.37 3.41 -4.19
N CYS A 44 7.30 2.17 -4.70
CA CYS A 44 6.06 1.56 -5.15
C CYS A 44 6.09 0.04 -4.98
N GLY A 45 5.21 -0.52 -4.15
CA GLY A 45 5.16 -1.97 -3.94
C GLY A 45 4.92 -2.77 -5.23
N THR A 46 4.16 -2.21 -6.18
CA THR A 46 4.02 -2.78 -7.53
C THR A 46 5.35 -2.77 -8.31
N HIS A 47 6.17 -1.71 -8.22
CA HIS A 47 7.54 -1.74 -8.75
C HIS A 47 8.40 -2.75 -8.01
N THR A 48 8.36 -2.81 -6.68
CA THR A 48 9.08 -3.81 -5.89
C THR A 48 8.80 -5.23 -6.40
N MET A 49 7.53 -5.56 -6.66
CA MET A 49 7.10 -6.85 -7.18
C MET A 49 7.57 -7.08 -8.62
N ALA A 50 7.44 -6.07 -9.50
CA ALA A 50 7.89 -6.17 -10.89
C ALA A 50 9.42 -6.36 -10.98
N VAL A 51 10.19 -5.54 -10.27
CA VAL A 51 11.65 -5.62 -10.18
C VAL A 51 12.10 -7.01 -9.74
N SER A 52 11.44 -7.57 -8.72
CA SER A 52 11.78 -8.91 -8.19
C SER A 52 11.37 -10.01 -9.16
N ARG A 53 10.16 -9.95 -9.74
CA ARG A 53 9.63 -10.96 -10.67
C ARG A 53 10.47 -11.07 -11.93
N TRP A 54 10.95 -9.95 -12.46
CA TRP A 54 11.73 -9.88 -13.69
C TRP A 54 13.25 -9.95 -13.45
N GLY A 55 13.69 -10.05 -12.19
CA GLY A 55 15.10 -10.13 -11.84
C GLY A 55 15.90 -8.88 -12.23
N ILE A 56 15.28 -7.69 -12.27
CA ILE A 56 15.94 -6.47 -12.76
C ILE A 56 17.21 -6.18 -11.96
N ARG A 57 17.20 -6.40 -10.64
CA ARG A 57 18.37 -6.16 -9.77
C ARG A 57 19.61 -6.97 -10.16
N SER A 58 19.46 -8.21 -10.62
CA SER A 58 20.58 -9.06 -11.01
C SER A 58 21.12 -8.74 -12.41
N LEU A 59 20.34 -8.01 -13.22
CA LEU A 59 20.72 -7.60 -14.57
C LEU A 59 21.53 -6.30 -14.58
N LEU A 60 21.31 -5.42 -13.60
CA LEU A 60 21.98 -4.12 -13.46
C LEU A 60 23.47 -4.28 -13.10
N PRO A 61 24.34 -3.34 -13.51
CA PRO A 61 25.73 -3.31 -13.10
C PRO A 61 25.87 -3.12 -11.58
N ALA A 62 26.94 -3.64 -10.97
CA ALA A 62 27.12 -3.67 -9.51
C ALA A 62 27.23 -2.27 -8.87
N GLU A 63 27.65 -1.29 -9.67
CA GLU A 63 27.78 0.12 -9.35
C GLU A 63 26.42 0.84 -9.31
N LEU A 64 25.33 0.22 -9.77
CA LEU A 64 23.97 0.76 -9.72
C LEU A 64 23.07 -0.13 -8.87
N LYS A 65 22.76 0.31 -7.66
CA LYS A 65 21.91 -0.43 -6.71
C LYS A 65 20.48 0.06 -6.77
N LEU A 66 19.55 -0.85 -7.06
CA LEU A 66 18.11 -0.58 -6.98
C LEU A 66 17.53 -1.16 -5.68
N ILE A 67 17.13 -0.29 -4.77
CA ILE A 67 16.58 -0.64 -3.45
C ILE A 67 15.09 -0.30 -3.35
N SER A 68 14.39 -0.96 -2.44
CA SER A 68 12.98 -0.74 -2.16
C SER A 68 12.77 0.20 -0.99
N GLY A 69 11.94 1.22 -1.20
CA GLY A 69 11.52 2.18 -0.20
C GLY A 69 10.14 1.86 0.41
N PRO A 70 9.52 2.83 1.10
CA PRO A 70 8.25 2.66 1.79
C PRO A 70 7.03 2.76 0.83
N GLY A 71 7.04 1.96 -0.24
CA GLY A 71 6.06 1.98 -1.33
C GLY A 71 4.80 1.13 -1.12
N CYS A 72 4.60 0.55 0.06
CA CYS A 72 3.48 -0.33 0.39
C CYS A 72 2.67 0.28 1.54
N PRO A 73 1.42 0.74 1.33
CA PRO A 73 0.65 1.48 2.33
C PRO A 73 0.37 0.66 3.59
N VAL A 74 0.11 -0.65 3.43
CA VAL A 74 -0.06 -1.59 4.53
C VAL A 74 1.22 -1.81 5.32
N CYS A 75 2.37 -1.81 4.65
CA CYS A 75 3.66 -2.04 5.27
C CYS A 75 4.08 -0.86 6.14
N VAL A 76 3.68 0.36 5.76
CA VAL A 76 4.02 1.59 6.47
C VAL A 76 3.01 2.01 7.54
N THR A 77 1.85 1.34 7.63
CA THR A 77 0.91 1.52 8.74
C THR A 77 1.61 1.24 10.07
N ASP A 78 1.52 2.19 11.00
CA ASP A 78 2.18 2.14 12.30
C ASP A 78 1.63 0.96 13.13
N ASP A 79 2.44 0.40 14.03
CA ASP A 79 2.02 -0.73 14.85
C ASP A 79 0.84 -0.36 15.77
N ASP A 80 0.81 0.88 16.28
CA ASP A 80 -0.30 1.37 17.10
C ASP A 80 -1.59 1.42 16.27
N GLU A 81 -1.52 1.90 15.01
CA GLU A 81 -2.66 1.93 14.08
C GLU A 81 -3.20 0.52 13.80
N ILE A 82 -2.32 -0.47 13.56
CA ILE A 82 -2.72 -1.88 13.39
C ILE A 82 -3.43 -2.42 14.63
N ASP A 83 -2.93 -2.09 15.82
CA ASP A 83 -3.54 -2.50 17.07
C ASP A 83 -4.91 -1.86 17.29
N GLU A 84 -5.12 -0.60 16.89
CA GLU A 84 -6.45 0.02 16.89
C GLU A 84 -7.40 -0.69 15.92
N MET A 85 -6.94 -1.02 14.71
CA MET A 85 -7.72 -1.73 13.70
C MET A 85 -8.17 -3.11 14.20
N ILE A 86 -7.29 -3.84 14.90
CA ILE A 86 -7.63 -5.12 15.51
C ILE A 86 -8.63 -4.92 16.65
N ALA A 87 -8.42 -3.91 17.51
CA ALA A 87 -9.33 -3.62 18.61
C ALA A 87 -10.74 -3.24 18.13
N LEU A 88 -10.86 -2.51 17.02
CA LEU A 88 -12.15 -2.20 16.38
C LEU A 88 -12.96 -3.46 16.04
N ALA A 89 -12.31 -4.56 15.68
CA ALA A 89 -13.00 -5.82 15.38
C ALA A 89 -13.68 -6.44 16.62
N PHE A 90 -13.25 -6.07 17.83
CA PHE A 90 -13.84 -6.51 19.08
C PHE A 90 -14.81 -5.50 19.70
N CYS A 91 -15.04 -4.35 19.06
CA CYS A 91 -16.07 -3.41 19.49
C CYS A 91 -17.47 -4.02 19.26
N PRO A 92 -18.36 -4.01 20.27
CA PRO A 92 -19.72 -4.53 20.13
C PRO A 92 -20.49 -3.86 18.98
N GLY A 93 -21.16 -4.66 18.14
CA GLY A 93 -21.95 -4.17 17.02
C GLY A 93 -21.14 -3.60 15.85
N VAL A 94 -19.82 -3.77 15.82
CA VAL A 94 -18.96 -3.31 14.72
C VAL A 94 -18.67 -4.44 13.74
N THR A 95 -18.81 -4.15 12.44
CA THR A 95 -18.23 -4.95 11.36
C THR A 95 -17.07 -4.19 10.74
N VAL A 96 -15.88 -4.78 10.78
CA VAL A 96 -14.69 -4.24 10.13
C VAL A 96 -14.66 -4.67 8.67
N ALA A 97 -14.67 -3.70 7.75
CA ALA A 97 -14.44 -3.92 6.32
C ALA A 97 -12.98 -3.57 5.99
N THR A 98 -12.26 -4.46 5.33
CA THR A 98 -10.82 -4.30 5.07
C THR A 98 -10.39 -4.94 3.76
N PHE A 99 -9.27 -4.49 3.19
CA PHE A 99 -8.62 -5.20 2.10
C PHE A 99 -7.98 -6.52 2.58
N GLY A 100 -7.78 -7.46 1.67
CA GLY A 100 -7.33 -8.81 2.02
C GLY A 100 -5.91 -8.89 2.60
N ASP A 101 -5.06 -7.94 2.27
CA ASP A 101 -3.66 -7.87 2.73
C ASP A 101 -3.54 -7.47 4.21
N LEU A 102 -4.37 -6.55 4.68
CA LEU A 102 -4.44 -6.17 6.10
C LEU A 102 -4.88 -7.32 7.01
N LEU A 103 -5.63 -8.30 6.50
CA LEU A 103 -6.24 -9.36 7.29
C LEU A 103 -5.23 -10.14 8.14
N LYS A 104 -4.01 -10.33 7.62
CA LYS A 104 -2.95 -11.13 8.26
C LYS A 104 -1.82 -10.28 8.83
N VAL A 105 -1.96 -8.95 8.87
CA VAL A 105 -0.93 -8.07 9.44
C VAL A 105 -0.89 -8.25 10.95
N PRO A 106 0.25 -8.63 11.53
CA PRO A 106 0.33 -8.90 12.96
C PRO A 106 0.44 -7.62 13.80
N GLY A 107 -0.54 -7.44 14.68
CA GLY A 107 -0.50 -6.53 15.82
C GLY A 107 0.10 -7.19 17.07
N THR A 108 -0.01 -6.49 18.20
CA THR A 108 0.35 -6.95 19.54
C THR A 108 -0.58 -8.04 20.04
N TRP A 109 -1.88 -7.95 19.72
CA TRP A 109 -2.93 -8.86 20.19
C TRP A 109 -3.36 -9.92 19.17
N GLY A 110 -2.63 -10.03 18.06
CA GLY A 110 -2.90 -11.00 16.99
C GLY A 110 -3.11 -10.33 15.63
N THR A 111 -4.00 -10.89 14.83
CA THR A 111 -4.37 -10.38 13.49
C THR A 111 -5.89 -10.21 13.35
N LEU A 112 -6.34 -9.49 12.32
CA LEU A 112 -7.76 -9.46 11.96
C LEU A 112 -8.30 -10.85 11.56
N ALA A 113 -7.46 -11.71 10.97
CA ALA A 113 -7.80 -13.10 10.67
C ALA A 113 -8.11 -13.89 11.94
N GLU A 114 -7.28 -13.74 12.97
CA GLU A 114 -7.48 -14.37 14.28
C GLU A 114 -8.67 -13.77 15.02
N ALA A 115 -8.88 -12.45 14.93
CA ALA A 115 -10.08 -11.81 15.46
C ALA A 115 -11.35 -12.43 14.84
N ARG A 116 -11.36 -12.60 13.51
CA ARG A 116 -12.44 -13.28 12.79
C ARG A 116 -12.64 -14.72 13.25
N ALA A 117 -11.56 -15.47 13.47
CA ALA A 117 -11.62 -16.83 14.01
C ALA A 117 -12.19 -16.88 15.44
N LYS A 118 -12.04 -15.80 16.21
CA LYS A 118 -12.63 -15.61 17.55
C LYS A 118 -14.07 -15.06 17.50
N GLY A 119 -14.70 -14.99 16.33
CA GLY A 119 -16.09 -14.58 16.16
C GLY A 119 -16.30 -13.09 15.84
N ALA A 120 -15.23 -12.29 15.72
CA ALA A 120 -15.35 -10.89 15.30
C ALA A 120 -15.90 -10.78 13.86
N GLN A 121 -16.70 -9.74 13.60
CA GLN A 121 -17.23 -9.48 12.27
C GLN A 121 -16.20 -8.75 11.41
N VAL A 122 -15.38 -9.51 10.68
CA VAL A 122 -14.44 -8.96 9.69
C VAL A 122 -14.86 -9.40 8.29
N ARG A 123 -14.96 -8.45 7.36
CA ARG A 123 -15.33 -8.65 5.96
C ARG A 123 -14.23 -8.13 5.03
N VAL A 124 -13.83 -8.97 4.08
CA VAL A 124 -12.89 -8.57 3.03
C VAL A 124 -13.66 -7.90 1.92
N VAL A 125 -13.23 -6.71 1.53
CA VAL A 125 -13.80 -5.92 0.42
C VAL A 125 -12.75 -5.67 -0.65
N SER A 126 -13.19 -5.43 -1.88
CA SER A 126 -12.30 -5.08 -3.00
C SER A 126 -12.19 -3.58 -3.23
N SER A 127 -13.18 -2.81 -2.74
CA SER A 127 -13.21 -1.36 -2.87
C SER A 127 -13.83 -0.67 -1.64
N PRO A 128 -13.57 0.64 -1.41
CA PRO A 128 -14.29 1.42 -0.42
C PRO A 128 -15.81 1.48 -0.66
N LEU A 129 -16.26 1.37 -1.92
CA LEU A 129 -17.69 1.35 -2.27
C LEU A 129 -18.37 0.04 -1.86
N ASP A 130 -17.66 -1.08 -1.87
CA ASP A 130 -18.20 -2.35 -1.35
C ASP A 130 -18.50 -2.25 0.15
N ALA A 131 -17.69 -1.50 0.90
CA ALA A 131 -17.95 -1.24 2.32
C ALA A 131 -19.17 -0.35 2.53
N VAL A 132 -19.45 0.58 1.61
CA VAL A 132 -20.71 1.34 1.60
C VAL A 132 -21.89 0.42 1.31
N ALA A 133 -21.79 -0.45 0.30
CA ALA A 133 -22.83 -1.42 -0.03
C ALA A 133 -23.11 -2.37 1.14
N LEU A 134 -22.07 -2.78 1.88
CA LEU A 134 -22.20 -3.55 3.11
C LEU A 134 -22.97 -2.78 4.19
N ALA A 135 -22.67 -1.50 4.39
CA ALA A 135 -23.37 -0.66 5.35
C ALA A 135 -24.85 -0.46 4.98
N GLN A 136 -25.16 -0.28 3.70
CA GLN A 136 -26.54 -0.23 3.21
C GLN A 136 -27.30 -1.52 3.54
N ALA A 137 -26.71 -2.68 3.25
CA ALA A 137 -27.33 -3.97 3.53
C ALA A 137 -27.58 -4.23 5.03
N TYR A 138 -26.83 -3.57 5.91
CA TYR A 138 -26.97 -3.68 7.36
C TYR A 138 -27.86 -2.59 7.98
N SER A 139 -28.34 -1.63 7.16
CA SER A 139 -29.22 -0.56 7.63
C SER A 139 -30.68 -1.06 7.70
N PRO A 140 -31.36 -0.95 8.86
CA PRO A 140 -32.77 -1.34 8.98
C PRO A 140 -33.71 -0.60 8.03
N ALA A 141 -33.35 0.63 7.63
CA ALA A 141 -34.12 1.46 6.70
C ALA A 141 -33.96 1.06 5.22
N HIS A 142 -33.02 0.17 4.89
CA HIS A 142 -32.68 -0.24 3.53
C HIS A 142 -32.70 -1.78 3.37
N GLY A 143 -33.60 -2.47 4.09
CA GLY A 143 -33.86 -3.90 3.92
C GLY A 143 -34.11 -4.28 2.45
N PRO A 144 -33.97 -5.56 2.06
CA PRO A 144 -33.91 -5.97 0.66
C PRO A 144 -35.25 -5.70 -0.04
N GLY A 145 -35.34 -4.55 -0.72
CA GLY A 145 -36.55 -4.12 -1.40
C GLY A 145 -36.32 -2.89 -2.28
N GLU A 146 -36.50 -3.12 -3.58
CA GLU A 146 -36.70 -2.17 -4.68
C GLU A 146 -35.47 -1.46 -5.27
N ASP A 147 -35.00 -2.04 -6.38
CA ASP A 147 -34.28 -1.35 -7.46
C ASP A 147 -34.90 0.04 -7.71
N GLN A 148 -34.24 1.11 -7.24
CA GLN A 148 -34.49 2.44 -7.79
C GLN A 148 -33.81 2.54 -9.16
N ALA A 149 -34.47 1.95 -10.15
CA ALA A 149 -34.33 2.33 -11.54
C ALA A 149 -34.81 3.79 -11.67
N GLY A 150 -33.89 4.76 -11.69
CA GLY A 150 -34.30 6.16 -11.80
C GLY A 150 -33.26 7.23 -11.59
N ALA A 151 -32.01 7.05 -12.05
CA ALA A 151 -31.10 8.18 -12.23
C ALA A 151 -30.12 7.87 -13.36
N GLN A 152 -30.53 8.16 -14.60
CA GLN A 152 -29.65 8.08 -15.76
C GLN A 152 -28.57 9.16 -15.67
N ALA A 153 -27.34 8.74 -15.38
CA ALA A 153 -26.13 9.44 -15.80
C ALA A 153 -25.62 8.77 -17.09
N PRO A 154 -25.18 9.52 -18.12
CA PRO A 154 -24.93 8.94 -19.43
C PRO A 154 -23.59 8.19 -19.47
N GLY A 155 -23.63 6.93 -19.93
CA GLY A 155 -22.51 6.31 -20.64
C GLY A 155 -21.51 5.51 -19.80
N VAL A 156 -21.96 4.49 -19.07
CA VAL A 156 -21.12 3.31 -18.75
C VAL A 156 -21.99 2.07 -18.94
N ARG A 157 -21.55 1.14 -19.79
CA ARG A 157 -22.29 -0.09 -20.11
C ARG A 157 -22.49 -0.92 -18.84
N GLU A 158 -23.73 -0.97 -18.39
CA GLU A 158 -24.23 -1.69 -17.23
C GLU A 158 -24.47 -3.16 -17.64
N THR A 159 -23.43 -3.98 -17.63
CA THR A 159 -23.53 -5.45 -17.81
C THR A 159 -22.33 -6.13 -17.13
N ALA A 160 -22.33 -6.19 -15.80
CA ALA A 160 -21.44 -7.11 -15.04
C ALA A 160 -21.75 -7.24 -13.53
N VAL A 161 -22.76 -6.59 -12.95
CA VAL A 161 -22.94 -6.58 -11.47
C VAL A 161 -23.93 -7.65 -10.98
N ARG A 162 -24.67 -8.32 -11.87
CA ARG A 162 -25.61 -9.40 -11.48
C ARG A 162 -25.06 -10.83 -11.62
N GLU A 163 -23.88 -11.03 -12.21
CA GLU A 163 -23.33 -12.39 -12.45
C GLU A 163 -22.09 -12.76 -11.61
N THR A 164 -21.42 -11.82 -10.96
CA THR A 164 -20.21 -12.12 -10.15
C THR A 164 -20.51 -12.53 -8.70
N ALA A 165 -21.77 -12.49 -8.26
CA ALA A 165 -22.19 -13.14 -7.02
C ALA A 165 -22.41 -14.66 -7.18
N VAL A 166 -22.35 -15.20 -8.42
CA VAL A 166 -22.56 -16.63 -8.71
C VAL A 166 -21.61 -17.10 -9.81
N ARG A 167 -20.28 -17.05 -9.62
CA ARG A 167 -19.33 -17.86 -10.42
C ARG A 167 -17.89 -17.84 -9.87
N GLU A 168 -17.68 -18.43 -8.70
CA GLU A 168 -16.41 -19.08 -8.37
C GLU A 168 -16.69 -20.36 -7.56
N THR A 169 -16.86 -21.47 -8.29
CA THR A 169 -16.57 -22.87 -7.89
C THR A 169 -17.05 -23.81 -9.00
N ALA A 170 -16.41 -23.75 -10.17
CA ALA A 170 -16.46 -24.86 -11.11
C ALA A 170 -15.19 -25.69 -10.91
N GLY A 171 -15.22 -26.58 -9.92
CA GLY A 171 -14.12 -27.51 -9.63
C GLY A 171 -14.21 -28.15 -8.24
N GLY A 172 -15.13 -29.11 -8.07
CA GLY A 172 -15.02 -30.12 -7.01
C GLY A 172 -15.99 -30.02 -5.83
N LYS A 173 -17.02 -30.88 -5.88
CA LYS A 173 -17.80 -31.52 -4.80
C LYS A 173 -18.44 -30.63 -3.71
N ALA A 174 -19.76 -30.49 -3.85
CA ALA A 174 -20.80 -30.30 -2.83
C ALA A 174 -20.35 -30.18 -1.37
N GLY A 175 -20.39 -28.94 -0.87
CA GLY A 175 -20.51 -28.60 0.54
C GLY A 175 -21.24 -27.26 0.63
N GLY A 176 -22.46 -27.26 1.18
CA GLY A 176 -23.27 -26.05 1.31
C GLY A 176 -22.50 -24.98 2.09
N LYS A 177 -22.31 -23.80 1.49
CA LYS A 177 -21.80 -22.63 2.20
C LYS A 177 -22.95 -21.95 2.92
N GLU A 178 -22.93 -22.00 4.25
CA GLU A 178 -23.73 -21.17 5.12
C GLU A 178 -23.63 -19.70 4.72
N VAL A 179 -24.77 -19.10 4.37
CA VAL A 179 -24.95 -17.66 4.38
C VAL A 179 -24.94 -17.25 5.84
N ALA A 180 -23.82 -16.70 6.32
CA ALA A 180 -23.74 -16.16 7.67
C ALA A 180 -24.85 -15.09 7.83
N SER A 181 -25.71 -15.28 8.83
CA SER A 181 -26.84 -14.39 9.16
C SER A 181 -26.38 -12.93 9.21
N VAL A 182 -27.10 -12.05 8.51
CA VAL A 182 -26.88 -10.60 8.55
C VAL A 182 -27.00 -10.12 10.00
N PRO A 183 -25.94 -9.56 10.62
CA PRO A 183 -26.04 -9.04 11.98
C PRO A 183 -27.03 -7.88 12.01
N GLU A 184 -27.95 -7.90 12.98
CA GLU A 184 -28.92 -6.84 13.21
C GLU A 184 -28.18 -5.51 13.50
N ALA A 185 -28.39 -4.50 12.64
CA ALA A 185 -27.87 -3.13 12.73
C ALA A 185 -26.37 -2.99 13.11
N ALA A 186 -25.48 -3.57 12.31
CA ALA A 186 -24.04 -3.42 12.53
C ALA A 186 -23.48 -2.10 11.95
N ARG A 187 -22.67 -1.41 12.74
CA ARG A 187 -21.84 -0.27 12.32
C ARG A 187 -20.69 -0.80 11.48
N VAL A 188 -20.58 -0.37 10.23
CA VAL A 188 -19.52 -0.79 9.30
C VAL A 188 -18.38 0.21 9.36
N VAL A 189 -17.18 -0.27 9.71
CA VAL A 189 -15.96 0.53 9.74
C VAL A 189 -15.03 0.05 8.63
N PHE A 190 -14.81 0.88 7.61
CA PHE A 190 -13.83 0.61 6.57
C PHE A 190 -12.42 1.05 6.99
N LEU A 191 -11.45 0.14 6.97
CA LEU A 191 -10.05 0.45 7.27
C LEU A 191 -9.40 1.14 6.08
N ALA A 192 -9.40 2.48 6.07
CA ALA A 192 -8.95 3.31 4.96
C ALA A 192 -7.42 3.49 4.98
N VAL A 193 -6.70 2.40 4.68
CA VAL A 193 -5.25 2.37 4.44
C VAL A 193 -5.00 2.53 2.95
N GLY A 194 -4.06 3.39 2.58
CA GLY A 194 -3.70 3.60 1.18
C GLY A 194 -2.95 4.91 0.95
N PHE A 195 -2.37 5.04 -0.23
CA PHE A 195 -1.73 6.27 -0.69
C PHE A 195 -2.70 7.14 -1.50
N GLU A 196 -2.15 8.08 -2.27
CA GLU A 196 -2.92 9.00 -3.13
C GLU A 196 -3.75 8.27 -4.20
N THR A 197 -3.40 7.02 -4.52
CA THR A 197 -4.19 6.17 -5.42
C THR A 197 -5.50 5.68 -4.82
N THR A 198 -5.58 5.57 -3.49
CA THR A 198 -6.73 5.00 -2.78
C THR A 198 -7.60 6.08 -2.13
N ALA A 199 -6.98 7.17 -1.65
CA ALA A 199 -7.68 8.25 -0.97
C ALA A 199 -8.86 8.87 -1.76
N PRO A 200 -8.79 9.09 -3.09
CA PRO A 200 -9.93 9.57 -3.87
C PRO A 200 -11.13 8.61 -3.85
N ALA A 201 -10.88 7.30 -3.89
CA ALA A 201 -11.94 6.30 -3.84
C ALA A 201 -12.61 6.27 -2.45
N THR A 202 -11.85 6.44 -1.38
CA THR A 202 -12.40 6.62 -0.02
C THR A 202 -13.23 7.91 0.07
N ALA A 203 -12.77 9.03 -0.49
CA ALA A 203 -13.53 10.28 -0.54
C ALA A 203 -14.86 10.14 -1.29
N LEU A 204 -14.86 9.39 -2.40
CA LEU A 204 -16.07 9.07 -3.15
C LEU A 204 -17.03 8.20 -2.34
N ALA A 205 -16.52 7.19 -1.63
CA ALA A 205 -17.32 6.32 -0.77
C ALA A 205 -18.00 7.10 0.37
N LEU A 206 -17.29 8.03 1.01
CA LEU A 206 -17.86 8.92 2.03
C LEU A 206 -18.95 9.83 1.46
N THR A 207 -18.71 10.43 0.29
CA THR A 207 -19.72 11.23 -0.41
C THR A 207 -20.96 10.40 -0.73
N ARG A 208 -20.79 9.16 -1.19
CA ARG A 208 -21.89 8.24 -1.48
C ARG A 208 -22.67 7.88 -0.22
N ALA A 209 -21.99 7.53 0.87
CA ALA A 209 -22.61 7.20 2.15
C ALA A 209 -23.43 8.38 2.70
N ARG A 210 -22.89 9.61 2.61
CA ARG A 210 -23.61 10.84 2.98
C ARG A 210 -24.86 11.05 2.13
N ASN A 211 -24.77 10.91 0.81
CA ASN A 211 -25.91 11.11 -0.10
C ASN A 211 -27.02 10.07 0.12
N LEU A 212 -26.65 8.88 0.60
CA LEU A 212 -27.58 7.81 0.98
C LEU A 212 -28.11 7.97 2.41
N GLY A 213 -27.64 8.97 3.18
CA GLY A 213 -28.05 9.15 4.57
C GLY A 213 -27.61 8.02 5.51
N LEU A 214 -26.51 7.31 5.20
CA LEU A 214 -26.03 6.21 6.04
C LEU A 214 -25.38 6.73 7.32
N ASP A 215 -25.99 6.39 8.45
CA ASP A 215 -25.53 6.70 9.80
C ASP A 215 -24.67 5.59 10.43
N ASN A 216 -24.65 4.41 9.80
CA ASN A 216 -23.92 3.24 10.24
C ASN A 216 -22.61 2.99 9.48
N PHE A 217 -22.18 3.89 8.59
CA PHE A 217 -20.92 3.78 7.86
C PHE A 217 -19.86 4.71 8.44
N PHE A 218 -18.66 4.17 8.68
CA PHE A 218 -17.51 4.91 9.19
C PHE A 218 -16.23 4.48 8.46
N ILE A 219 -15.19 5.31 8.53
CA ILE A 219 -13.84 4.92 8.12
C ILE A 219 -12.86 5.04 9.31
N TYR A 220 -11.85 4.19 9.33
CA TYR A 220 -10.62 4.43 10.09
C TYR A 220 -9.60 5.09 9.13
N PRO A 221 -9.37 6.42 9.21
CA PRO A 221 -8.50 7.11 8.27
C PRO A 221 -7.02 6.84 8.61
N ALA A 222 -6.35 6.09 7.74
CA ALA A 222 -4.92 5.75 7.82
C ALA A 222 -4.21 5.98 6.48
N HIS A 223 -4.73 6.92 5.69
CA HIS A 223 -4.12 7.30 4.42
C HIS A 223 -2.81 8.06 4.64
N LYS A 224 -1.87 7.82 3.74
CA LYS A 224 -0.50 8.32 3.81
C LYS A 224 -0.11 8.99 2.48
N LEU A 225 0.82 9.94 2.52
CA LEU A 225 1.26 10.72 1.36
C LEU A 225 2.72 10.39 1.01
N THR A 226 2.97 10.09 -0.25
CA THR A 226 4.25 9.63 -0.76
C THR A 226 5.32 10.73 -0.77
N PRO A 227 5.07 11.96 -1.30
CA PRO A 227 6.10 13.00 -1.35
C PRO A 227 6.72 13.37 0.01
N PRO A 228 5.95 13.56 1.10
CA PRO A 228 6.52 13.82 2.43
C PRO A 228 7.39 12.68 2.96
N ALA A 229 7.06 11.42 2.68
CA ALA A 229 7.89 10.28 3.06
C ALA A 229 9.23 10.28 2.31
N MET A 230 9.24 10.66 1.03
CA MET A 230 10.48 10.81 0.25
C MET A 230 11.38 11.91 0.84
N ARG A 231 10.79 13.05 1.25
CA ARG A 231 11.53 14.13 1.94
C ARG A 231 12.13 13.64 3.25
N ALA A 232 11.38 12.86 4.03
CA ALA A 232 11.89 12.29 5.28
C ALA A 232 13.06 11.32 5.08
N LEU A 233 13.04 10.52 4.01
CA LEU A 233 14.15 9.65 3.65
C LEU A 233 15.40 10.43 3.24
N LEU A 234 15.24 11.48 2.44
CA LEU A 234 16.34 12.35 2.03
C LEU A 234 16.92 13.17 3.19
N ALA A 235 16.13 13.42 4.24
CA ALA A 235 16.57 14.09 5.46
C ALA A 235 17.23 13.14 6.49
N ASP A 236 17.09 11.82 6.36
CA ASP A 236 17.70 10.85 7.27
C ASP A 236 19.18 10.65 6.92
N PRO A 237 20.14 11.07 7.78
CA PRO A 237 21.57 11.01 7.48
C PRO A 237 22.12 9.57 7.35
N GLU A 238 21.38 8.58 7.83
CA GLU A 238 21.76 7.16 7.69
C GLU A 238 21.22 6.53 6.39
N VAL A 239 20.43 7.27 5.60
CA VAL A 239 19.86 6.82 4.33
C VAL A 239 20.56 7.53 3.19
N ARG A 240 21.19 6.76 2.29
CA ARG A 240 21.84 7.29 1.09
C ARG A 240 21.01 6.93 -0.14
N ILE A 241 20.47 7.95 -0.80
CA ILE A 241 19.70 7.82 -2.03
C ILE A 241 20.27 8.81 -3.03
N ASP A 242 20.79 8.31 -4.15
CA ASP A 242 21.29 9.12 -5.25
C ASP A 242 20.17 9.43 -6.27
N GLY A 243 19.09 8.63 -6.34
CA GLY A 243 17.94 8.92 -7.22
C GLY A 243 16.67 8.14 -6.90
N PHE A 244 15.54 8.54 -7.49
CA PHE A 244 14.24 7.90 -7.27
C PHE A 244 13.56 7.38 -8.55
N LEU A 245 13.08 6.14 -8.49
CA LEU A 245 12.07 5.63 -9.40
C LEU A 245 10.68 5.93 -8.81
N ILE A 246 9.97 6.88 -9.44
CA ILE A 246 8.72 7.43 -8.91
C ILE A 246 7.53 6.51 -9.26
N PRO A 247 6.62 6.24 -8.31
CA PRO A 247 5.43 5.41 -8.49
C PRO A 247 4.50 5.91 -9.61
N GLY A 248 4.35 5.12 -10.67
CA GLY A 248 3.48 5.48 -11.80
C GLY A 248 2.04 5.78 -11.41
N HIS A 249 1.40 4.92 -10.60
CA HIS A 249 -0.01 5.11 -10.22
C HIS A 249 -0.23 6.32 -9.30
N VAL A 250 0.66 6.58 -8.34
CA VAL A 250 0.59 7.81 -7.53
C VAL A 250 0.72 9.03 -8.45
N SER A 251 1.65 9.00 -9.41
CA SER A 251 1.80 10.06 -10.40
C SER A 251 0.59 10.20 -11.34
N THR A 252 -0.22 9.16 -11.58
CA THR A 252 -1.49 9.36 -12.34
C THR A 252 -2.49 10.24 -11.58
N VAL A 253 -2.39 10.27 -10.24
CA VAL A 253 -3.23 11.12 -9.38
C VAL A 253 -2.60 12.49 -9.21
N LEU A 254 -1.34 12.55 -8.76
CA LEU A 254 -0.68 13.82 -8.41
C LEU A 254 -0.03 14.55 -9.58
N GLY A 255 0.29 13.84 -10.66
CA GLY A 255 1.12 14.32 -11.76
C GLY A 255 2.62 14.13 -11.48
N ASP A 256 3.43 14.40 -12.50
CA ASP A 256 4.89 14.37 -12.36
C ASP A 256 5.42 15.61 -11.61
N ARG A 257 4.76 16.76 -11.75
CA ARG A 257 5.15 18.03 -11.10
C ARG A 257 5.13 17.96 -9.58
N ALA A 258 4.29 17.09 -9.01
CA ALA A 258 4.25 16.85 -7.57
C ALA A 258 5.58 16.32 -7.00
N PHE A 259 6.47 15.82 -7.86
CA PHE A 259 7.79 15.30 -7.49
C PHE A 259 8.94 16.25 -7.84
N ALA A 260 8.67 17.42 -8.45
CA ALA A 260 9.68 18.37 -8.89
C ALA A 260 10.65 18.80 -7.76
N PHE A 261 10.16 18.80 -6.50
CA PHE A 261 10.96 19.08 -5.32
C PHE A 261 12.20 18.21 -5.16
N LEU A 262 12.20 16.97 -5.68
CA LEU A 262 13.37 16.08 -5.60
C LEU A 262 14.57 16.72 -6.30
N ALA A 263 14.33 17.28 -7.49
CA ALA A 263 15.33 17.99 -8.25
C ALA A 263 15.57 19.40 -7.71
N GLU A 264 14.50 20.13 -7.38
CA GLU A 264 14.59 21.56 -7.04
C GLU A 264 15.17 21.84 -5.66
N GLU A 265 14.93 20.94 -4.69
CA GLU A 265 15.29 21.14 -3.29
C GLU A 265 16.40 20.21 -2.80
N TYR A 266 16.61 19.06 -3.47
CA TYR A 266 17.56 18.03 -3.03
C TYR A 266 18.60 17.62 -4.09
N ASP A 267 18.58 18.23 -5.29
CA ASP A 267 19.42 17.83 -6.42
C ASP A 267 19.37 16.30 -6.69
N CYS A 268 18.20 15.70 -6.46
CA CYS A 268 17.99 14.27 -6.56
C CYS A 268 17.29 13.93 -7.89
N PRO A 269 17.97 13.30 -8.86
CA PRO A 269 17.34 12.88 -10.10
C PRO A 269 16.28 11.82 -9.88
N ALA A 270 15.19 11.94 -10.63
CA ALA A 270 14.08 11.01 -10.51
C ALA A 270 13.34 10.82 -11.82
N ALA A 271 12.70 9.65 -11.98
CA ALA A 271 11.89 9.37 -13.15
C ALA A 271 10.60 8.64 -12.77
N VAL A 272 9.46 9.12 -13.29
CA VAL A 272 8.17 8.44 -13.22
C VAL A 272 8.16 7.27 -14.20
N ALA A 273 7.79 6.11 -13.71
CA ALA A 273 7.81 4.86 -14.47
C ALA A 273 6.48 4.10 -14.38
N GLY A 274 6.13 3.44 -15.48
CA GLY A 274 5.14 2.36 -15.50
C GLY A 274 5.70 1.09 -14.83
N PHE A 275 4.98 -0.02 -14.95
CA PHE A 275 5.25 -1.24 -14.15
C PHE A 275 5.91 -2.37 -14.94
N GLU A 276 6.10 -2.17 -16.23
CA GLU A 276 6.62 -3.19 -17.12
C GLU A 276 8.15 -3.10 -17.18
N PRO A 277 8.87 -4.18 -17.51
CA PRO A 277 10.33 -4.18 -17.49
C PRO A 277 10.94 -3.03 -18.29
N VAL A 278 10.38 -2.76 -19.48
CA VAL A 278 10.84 -1.68 -20.35
C VAL A 278 10.62 -0.31 -19.70
N ASP A 279 9.48 -0.09 -19.02
CA ASP A 279 9.22 1.17 -18.32
C ASP A 279 10.24 1.43 -17.22
N ILE A 280 10.50 0.40 -16.41
CA ILE A 280 11.43 0.49 -15.28
C ILE A 280 12.84 0.74 -15.79
N LEU A 281 13.29 -0.01 -16.80
CA LEU A 281 14.62 0.17 -17.39
C LEU A 281 14.78 1.54 -18.07
N ALA A 282 13.76 2.03 -18.77
CA ALA A 282 13.79 3.35 -19.39
C ALA A 282 13.93 4.47 -18.34
N ALA A 283 13.16 4.39 -17.25
CA ALA A 283 13.25 5.32 -16.15
C ALA A 283 14.62 5.24 -15.44
N LEU A 284 15.14 4.05 -15.18
CA LEU A 284 16.48 3.86 -14.61
C LEU A 284 17.56 4.46 -15.51
N ARG A 285 17.46 4.27 -16.84
CA ARG A 285 18.39 4.88 -17.79
C ARG A 285 18.36 6.41 -17.73
N GLU A 286 17.18 7.01 -17.62
CA GLU A 286 17.06 8.46 -17.46
C GLU A 286 17.61 8.98 -16.13
N ILE A 287 17.46 8.22 -15.04
CA ILE A 287 18.06 8.54 -13.74
C ILE A 287 19.59 8.47 -13.82
N VAL A 288 20.14 7.38 -14.39
CA VAL A 288 21.59 7.21 -14.57
C VAL A 288 22.18 8.32 -15.41
N ARG A 289 21.54 8.68 -16.53
CA ARG A 289 21.97 9.80 -17.37
C ARG A 289 22.10 11.10 -16.56
N ARG A 290 21.10 11.40 -15.72
CA ARG A 290 21.10 12.61 -14.87
C ARG A 290 22.08 12.57 -13.71
N LEU A 291 22.44 11.39 -13.23
CA LEU A 291 23.51 11.22 -12.25
C LEU A 291 24.90 11.52 -12.82
N ILE A 292 25.04 11.50 -14.15
CA ILE A 292 26.30 11.76 -14.87
C ILE A 292 26.34 13.22 -15.35
N GLU A 293 25.20 13.76 -15.76
CA GLU A 293 25.06 15.15 -16.18
C GLU A 293 25.44 16.12 -15.04
N LYS A 294 26.16 17.20 -15.38
CA LYS A 294 26.61 18.23 -14.42
C LYS A 294 25.58 19.33 -14.19
N GLU A 295 24.47 19.30 -14.92
CA GLU A 295 23.39 20.27 -14.81
C GLU A 295 22.43 19.88 -13.68
N ARG A 296 21.66 20.85 -13.20
CA ARG A 296 20.65 20.58 -12.17
C ARG A 296 19.69 19.50 -12.68
N PRO A 297 19.46 18.41 -11.92
CA PRO A 297 18.64 17.31 -12.39
C PRO A 297 17.20 17.77 -12.64
N THR A 298 16.48 16.99 -13.44
CA THR A 298 15.05 17.18 -13.70
C THR A 298 14.30 15.89 -13.37
N VAL A 299 13.03 16.02 -12.98
CA VAL A 299 12.14 14.87 -12.91
C VAL A 299 11.64 14.53 -14.30
N VAL A 300 11.83 13.29 -14.74
CA VAL A 300 11.39 12.83 -16.07
C VAL A 300 10.14 12.01 -15.96
N ASN A 301 9.17 12.31 -16.81
CA ASN A 301 8.05 11.42 -17.02
C ASN A 301 8.32 10.50 -18.21
N THR A 302 8.67 9.24 -17.92
CA THR A 302 8.79 8.17 -18.92
C THR A 302 7.48 7.38 -19.09
N TYR A 303 6.48 7.65 -18.24
CA TYR A 303 5.17 7.01 -18.24
C TYR A 303 4.06 7.90 -18.84
N ARG A 304 4.41 8.65 -19.91
CA ARG A 304 3.56 9.67 -20.54
C ARG A 304 2.21 9.15 -21.06
N ARG A 305 2.11 7.85 -21.33
CA ARG A 305 0.86 7.20 -21.75
C ARG A 305 -0.22 7.19 -20.67
N ALA A 306 0.14 7.39 -19.39
CA ALA A 306 -0.79 7.40 -18.27
C ALA A 306 -0.66 8.63 -17.37
N VAL A 307 0.51 9.25 -17.28
CA VAL A 307 0.79 10.36 -16.36
C VAL A 307 0.84 11.67 -17.12
N ARG A 308 -0.03 12.61 -16.74
CA ARG A 308 0.00 14.01 -17.18
C ARG A 308 0.76 14.87 -16.17
N PRO A 309 1.32 16.02 -16.57
CA PRO A 309 2.06 16.88 -15.65
C PRO A 309 1.28 17.31 -14.40
N GLU A 310 0.00 17.62 -14.56
CA GLU A 310 -0.94 18.02 -13.51
C GLU A 310 -1.66 16.84 -12.84
N GLY A 311 -1.44 15.60 -13.30
CA GLY A 311 -2.10 14.41 -12.78
C GLY A 311 -3.60 14.35 -13.07
N ASN A 312 -4.38 14.04 -12.05
CA ASN A 312 -5.84 13.99 -12.12
C ASN A 312 -6.45 15.05 -11.18
N PRO A 313 -6.76 16.25 -11.70
CA PRO A 313 -7.25 17.36 -10.88
C PRO A 313 -8.57 17.04 -10.18
N ARG A 314 -9.43 16.20 -10.77
CA ARG A 314 -10.70 15.78 -10.15
C ARG A 314 -10.46 14.86 -8.95
N ALA A 315 -9.52 13.92 -9.05
CA ALA A 315 -9.19 13.02 -7.95
C ALA A 315 -8.57 13.80 -6.77
N VAL A 316 -7.65 14.71 -7.06
CA VAL A 316 -7.02 15.60 -6.06
C VAL A 316 -8.08 16.50 -5.40
N GLN A 317 -8.99 17.07 -6.19
CA GLN A 317 -10.10 17.88 -5.65
C GLN A 317 -11.00 17.08 -4.71
N LEU A 318 -11.40 15.86 -5.09
CA LEU A 318 -12.19 14.97 -4.24
C LEU A 318 -11.49 14.66 -2.91
N MET A 319 -10.18 14.40 -2.96
CA MET A 319 -9.39 14.21 -1.73
C MET A 319 -9.44 15.46 -0.85
N HIS A 320 -9.19 16.65 -1.40
CA HIS A 320 -9.15 17.90 -0.63
C HIS A 320 -10.51 18.34 -0.09
N GLN A 321 -11.62 17.92 -0.72
CA GLN A 321 -12.98 18.16 -0.22
C GLN A 321 -13.28 17.38 1.06
N VAL A 322 -12.67 16.20 1.22
CA VAL A 322 -12.98 15.27 2.31
C VAL A 322 -11.91 15.29 3.41
N PHE A 323 -10.64 15.43 3.01
CA PHE A 323 -9.50 15.27 3.88
C PHE A 323 -8.70 16.57 4.05
N SER A 324 -8.08 16.71 5.22
CA SER A 324 -7.04 17.69 5.52
C SER A 324 -5.72 16.97 5.78
N VAL A 325 -4.62 17.57 5.34
CA VAL A 325 -3.26 17.03 5.56
C VAL A 325 -2.87 17.20 7.04
N VAL A 326 -2.32 16.15 7.63
CA VAL A 326 -1.85 16.09 9.02
C VAL A 326 -0.48 15.41 9.11
N HIS A 327 0.20 15.57 10.24
CA HIS A 327 1.34 14.70 10.58
C HIS A 327 0.84 13.26 10.77
N ALA A 328 1.65 12.29 10.38
CA ALA A 328 1.29 10.88 10.57
C ALA A 328 2.52 10.05 10.88
N ARG A 329 2.31 8.99 11.65
CA ARG A 329 3.35 8.00 11.96
C ARG A 329 3.50 7.00 10.83
N TRP A 330 4.71 6.62 10.52
CA TRP A 330 5.07 5.64 9.51
C TRP A 330 5.95 4.59 10.15
N ARG A 331 5.61 3.32 9.95
CA ARG A 331 6.46 2.22 10.40
C ARG A 331 7.86 2.37 9.80
N GLY A 332 8.86 2.47 10.67
CA GLY A 332 10.26 2.62 10.28
C GLY A 332 10.73 4.06 10.07
N LEU A 333 9.83 5.02 9.79
CA LEU A 333 10.20 6.44 9.64
C LEU A 333 9.79 7.30 10.85
N GLY A 334 8.95 6.78 11.76
CA GLY A 334 8.45 7.56 12.90
C GLY A 334 7.39 8.58 12.47
N GLU A 335 7.27 9.70 13.17
CA GLU A 335 6.36 10.76 12.78
C GLU A 335 6.92 11.55 11.59
N VAL A 336 6.18 11.54 10.48
CA VAL A 336 6.55 12.26 9.26
C VAL A 336 5.63 13.46 9.09
N PRO A 337 6.16 14.68 8.96
CA PRO A 337 5.32 15.86 8.84
C PRO A 337 4.47 15.89 7.58
N ALA A 338 3.23 16.41 7.70
CA ALA A 338 2.31 16.62 6.60
C ALA A 338 2.14 15.40 5.67
N SER A 339 2.15 14.19 6.25
CA SER A 339 2.26 12.92 5.51
C SER A 339 1.04 12.02 5.63
N GLY A 340 -0.01 12.44 6.34
CA GLY A 340 -1.26 11.71 6.47
C GLY A 340 -2.47 12.54 6.11
N LEU A 341 -3.62 11.86 6.01
CA LEU A 341 -4.92 12.48 5.74
C LEU A 341 -5.89 12.17 6.87
N ALA A 342 -6.42 13.22 7.50
CA ALA A 342 -7.51 13.14 8.45
C ALA A 342 -8.79 13.68 7.81
N LEU A 343 -9.96 13.25 8.30
CA LEU A 343 -11.23 13.82 7.85
C LEU A 343 -11.35 15.28 8.28
N ARG A 344 -11.81 16.13 7.36
CA ARG A 344 -12.14 17.52 7.68
C ARG A 344 -13.31 17.58 8.68
N PRO A 345 -13.47 18.68 9.44
CA PRO A 345 -14.52 18.81 10.46
C PRO A 345 -15.93 18.48 9.95
N GLU A 346 -16.26 18.92 8.73
CA GLU A 346 -17.54 18.66 8.07
C GLU A 346 -17.79 17.17 7.76
N TRP A 347 -16.75 16.32 7.80
CA TRP A 347 -16.84 14.87 7.62
C TRP A 347 -16.60 14.08 8.92
N ALA A 348 -16.41 14.75 10.06
CA ALA A 348 -16.08 14.11 11.34
C ALA A 348 -17.09 13.04 11.80
N GLY A 349 -18.35 13.14 11.35
CA GLY A 349 -19.38 12.13 11.62
C GLY A 349 -19.07 10.74 11.09
N PHE A 350 -18.16 10.62 10.12
CA PHE A 350 -17.72 9.34 9.53
C PHE A 350 -16.40 8.82 10.13
N ASP A 351 -15.76 9.53 11.06
CA ASP A 351 -14.48 9.09 11.63
C ASP A 351 -14.70 8.07 12.75
N ALA A 352 -14.35 6.80 12.50
CA ALA A 352 -14.50 5.72 13.48
C ALA A 352 -13.73 5.99 14.78
N ARG A 353 -12.56 6.65 14.71
CA ARG A 353 -11.76 6.96 15.92
C ARG A 353 -12.44 7.99 16.82
N ARG A 354 -13.30 8.84 16.26
CA ARG A 354 -14.07 9.83 17.02
C ARG A 354 -15.44 9.30 17.46
N ARG A 355 -16.06 8.46 16.63
CA ARG A 355 -17.43 7.97 16.85
C ARG A 355 -17.49 6.73 17.74
N LEU A 356 -16.38 6.01 17.87
CA LEU A 356 -16.25 4.78 18.64
C LEU A 356 -15.08 4.88 19.63
N ASP A 357 -14.73 6.08 20.08
CA ASP A 357 -13.56 6.34 20.93
C ASP A 357 -13.63 5.57 22.25
N GLU A 358 -14.78 5.61 22.93
CA GLU A 358 -15.00 4.87 24.16
C GLU A 358 -15.04 3.35 23.94
N GLU A 359 -15.75 2.86 22.91
CA GLU A 359 -15.77 1.44 22.56
C GLU A 359 -14.37 0.92 22.24
N LEU A 360 -13.59 1.69 21.47
CA LEU A 360 -12.22 1.35 21.11
C LEU A 360 -11.30 1.33 22.33
N ALA A 361 -11.43 2.31 23.23
CA ALA A 361 -10.66 2.34 24.48
C ALA A 361 -10.98 1.12 25.38
N ARG A 362 -12.27 0.77 25.51
CA ARG A 362 -12.71 -0.43 26.25
C ARG A 362 -12.17 -1.71 25.61
N ALA A 363 -12.24 -1.85 24.29
CA ALA A 363 -11.75 -3.01 23.56
C ALA A 363 -10.23 -3.20 23.73
N LYS A 364 -9.45 -2.12 23.64
CA LYS A 364 -7.99 -2.15 23.87
C LYS A 364 -7.65 -2.60 25.30
N LEU A 365 -8.36 -2.08 26.31
CA LEU A 365 -8.14 -2.46 27.71
C LEU A 365 -8.41 -3.96 27.93
N GLU A 366 -9.50 -4.48 27.35
CA GLU A 366 -9.86 -5.89 27.44
C GLU A 366 -8.83 -6.80 26.76
N LEU A 367 -8.37 -6.42 25.56
CA LEU A 367 -7.30 -7.14 24.87
C LEU A 367 -5.98 -7.14 25.66
N ALA A 368 -5.63 -6.00 26.27
CA ALA A 368 -4.44 -5.90 27.11
C ALA A 368 -4.53 -6.78 28.36
N ARG A 369 -5.70 -6.84 29.02
CA ARG A 369 -5.93 -7.74 30.17
C ARG A 369 -5.72 -9.20 29.80
N ARG A 370 -6.36 -9.65 28.71
CA ARG A 370 -6.23 -11.03 28.22
C ARG A 370 -4.80 -11.40 27.84
N ALA A 371 -4.02 -10.45 27.32
CA ALA A 371 -2.61 -10.68 26.97
C ALA A 371 -1.68 -10.80 28.19
N GLY A 372 -2.11 -10.30 29.36
CA GLY A 372 -1.35 -10.29 30.61
C GLY A 372 -1.61 -11.47 31.55
N GLU A 373 -2.58 -12.35 31.24
CA GLU A 373 -2.93 -13.50 32.09
C GLU A 373 -1.86 -14.61 32.01
N PRO A 374 -1.13 -14.91 33.10
CA PRO A 374 -0.12 -15.96 33.10
C PRO A 374 -0.78 -17.34 33.27
N GLY A 375 -0.60 -18.27 32.33
CA GLY A 375 -0.89 -19.69 32.64
C GLY A 375 -1.13 -20.66 31.49
N ASP A 376 -1.44 -20.22 30.27
CA ASP A 376 -1.78 -21.14 29.18
C ASP A 376 -0.66 -21.30 28.12
N ALA A 377 -0.81 -22.28 27.22
CA ALA A 377 0.09 -22.48 26.09
C ALA A 377 0.14 -21.25 25.14
N GLY A 378 -0.89 -20.40 25.18
CA GLY A 378 -0.96 -19.12 24.46
C GLY A 378 0.03 -18.09 24.97
N GLY A 379 0.23 -17.97 26.29
CA GLY A 379 1.18 -17.01 26.88
C GLY A 379 2.64 -17.22 26.44
N ARG A 380 3.11 -18.47 26.33
CA ARG A 380 4.47 -18.78 25.82
C ARG A 380 4.61 -18.46 24.33
N ALA A 381 3.58 -18.75 23.53
CA ALA A 381 3.55 -18.43 22.11
C ALA A 381 3.55 -16.91 21.88
N GLN A 382 2.76 -16.16 22.66
CA GLN A 382 2.69 -14.71 22.65
C GLN A 382 4.04 -14.07 23.00
N ALA A 383 4.70 -14.52 24.07
CA ALA A 383 6.02 -14.02 24.45
C ALA A 383 7.09 -14.33 23.39
N SER A 384 7.03 -15.50 22.75
CA SER A 384 7.91 -15.82 21.63
C SER A 384 7.64 -14.91 20.42
N PHE A 385 6.38 -14.66 20.10
CA PHE A 385 6.00 -13.78 18.99
C PHE A 385 6.42 -12.34 19.24
N ALA A 386 6.23 -11.82 20.47
CA ALA A 386 6.67 -10.48 20.85
C ALA A 386 8.19 -10.29 20.66
N ARG A 387 9.01 -11.29 21.05
CA ARG A 387 10.45 -11.29 20.78
C ARG A 387 10.76 -11.28 19.28
N GLN A 388 10.04 -12.06 18.47
CA GLN A 388 10.21 -12.07 17.02
C GLN A 388 9.80 -10.73 16.40
N LYS A 389 8.68 -10.14 16.83
CA LYS A 389 8.22 -8.82 16.37
C LYS A 389 9.24 -7.74 16.71
N ALA A 390 9.82 -7.75 17.91
CA ALA A 390 10.90 -6.84 18.31
C ALA A 390 12.18 -7.05 17.48
N ALA A 391 12.48 -8.27 17.03
CA ALA A 391 13.61 -8.58 16.14
C ALA A 391 13.33 -8.29 14.65
N CYS A 392 12.09 -7.93 14.30
CA CYS A 392 11.69 -7.67 12.92
C CYS A 392 12.34 -6.39 12.39
N ARG A 393 13.02 -6.48 11.24
CA ARG A 393 13.70 -5.33 10.61
C ARG A 393 12.91 -4.69 9.48
N CYS A 394 11.57 -4.80 9.48
CA CYS A 394 10.73 -4.20 8.43
C CYS A 394 10.97 -2.69 8.29
N GLY A 395 11.16 -1.96 9.39
CA GLY A 395 11.45 -0.52 9.32
C GLY A 395 12.75 -0.19 8.59
N ASP A 396 13.78 -1.03 8.70
CA ASP A 396 15.04 -0.84 7.97
C ASP A 396 14.93 -1.25 6.51
N VAL A 397 14.13 -2.27 6.22
CA VAL A 397 13.79 -2.65 4.83
C VAL A 397 13.07 -1.49 4.15
N LEU A 398 12.07 -0.89 4.79
CA LEU A 398 11.29 0.22 4.25
C LEU A 398 12.13 1.49 4.04
N ARG A 399 13.16 1.71 4.87
CA ARG A 399 14.13 2.80 4.69
C ARG A 399 15.25 2.49 3.70
N GLY A 400 15.30 1.26 3.18
CA GLY A 400 16.39 0.81 2.31
C GLY A 400 17.75 0.63 3.02
N LYS A 401 17.78 0.67 4.37
CA LYS A 401 18.98 0.44 5.18
C LYS A 401 19.41 -1.04 5.16
N LEU A 402 18.48 -1.95 4.88
CA LEU A 402 18.70 -3.38 4.93
C LEU A 402 17.88 -4.12 3.87
N ALA A 403 18.52 -4.99 3.08
CA ALA A 403 17.80 -5.89 2.17
C ALA A 403 17.06 -6.98 2.96
N PRO A 404 15.86 -7.44 2.52
CA PRO A 404 15.11 -8.47 3.24
C PRO A 404 15.91 -9.72 3.60
N THR A 405 16.81 -10.16 2.73
CA THR A 405 17.69 -11.33 2.93
C THR A 405 18.69 -11.17 4.09
N HIS A 406 18.98 -9.94 4.52
CA HIS A 406 19.83 -9.66 5.67
C HIS A 406 19.04 -9.57 7.00
N CYS A 407 17.72 -9.68 6.96
CA CYS A 407 16.91 -9.73 8.19
C CYS A 407 17.07 -11.11 8.85
N PRO A 408 17.36 -11.22 10.15
CA PRO A 408 17.63 -12.50 10.82
C PRO A 408 16.42 -13.45 10.82
N LEU A 409 15.21 -12.92 10.63
CA LEU A 409 13.97 -13.69 10.60
C LEU A 409 13.56 -14.13 9.20
N PHE A 410 14.07 -13.48 8.15
CA PHE A 410 13.62 -13.67 6.78
C PHE A 410 13.87 -15.11 6.31
N GLY A 411 12.82 -15.74 5.77
CA GLY A 411 12.92 -17.12 5.28
C GLY A 411 13.01 -18.20 6.37
N ARG A 412 13.10 -17.79 7.64
CA ARG A 412 13.22 -18.66 8.82
C ARG A 412 11.95 -18.53 9.67
N ALA A 413 12.00 -17.72 10.73
CA ALA A 413 10.88 -17.48 11.61
C ALA A 413 9.76 -16.65 10.95
N CYS A 414 10.11 -15.83 9.95
CA CYS A 414 9.19 -15.00 9.17
C CYS A 414 9.08 -15.53 7.73
N THR A 415 7.90 -16.05 7.40
CA THR A 415 7.55 -16.58 6.08
C THR A 415 6.13 -16.15 5.70
N PRO A 416 5.66 -16.28 4.45
CA PRO A 416 4.26 -15.97 4.10
C PRO A 416 3.23 -16.81 4.88
N ALA A 417 3.60 -18.02 5.30
CA ALA A 417 2.73 -18.88 6.12
C ALA A 417 2.72 -18.47 7.60
N ARG A 418 3.84 -17.95 8.11
CA ARG A 418 3.98 -17.44 9.48
C ARG A 418 4.68 -16.07 9.48
N PRO A 419 3.97 -15.00 9.08
CA PRO A 419 4.58 -13.69 8.93
C PRO A 419 4.78 -13.03 10.30
N VAL A 420 5.95 -12.42 10.50
CA VAL A 420 6.26 -11.66 11.72
C VAL A 420 6.04 -10.16 11.54
N GLY A 421 6.23 -9.66 10.31
CA GLY A 421 6.06 -8.24 9.99
C GLY A 421 5.29 -8.05 8.68
N PRO A 422 4.74 -6.85 8.46
CA PRO A 422 3.80 -6.60 7.38
C PRO A 422 4.44 -6.69 5.99
N CYS A 423 5.76 -6.44 5.87
CA CYS A 423 6.46 -6.58 4.60
C CYS A 423 6.44 -8.02 4.06
N MET A 424 6.20 -9.03 4.92
CA MET A 424 6.03 -10.44 4.51
C MET A 424 4.56 -10.80 4.25
N VAL A 425 3.63 -9.96 4.72
CA VAL A 425 2.18 -10.18 4.59
C VAL A 425 1.65 -9.58 3.29
N SER A 426 1.96 -8.30 3.05
CA SER A 426 1.38 -7.55 1.95
C SER A 426 1.81 -8.14 0.61
N SER A 427 0.88 -8.17 -0.35
CA SER A 427 1.14 -8.51 -1.74
C SER A 427 2.12 -7.56 -2.43
N GLU A 428 2.30 -6.37 -1.84
CA GLU A 428 3.20 -5.30 -2.28
C GLU A 428 4.45 -5.17 -1.38
N GLY A 429 4.61 -6.05 -0.40
CA GLY A 429 5.70 -5.99 0.57
C GLY A 429 7.04 -6.47 0.02
N ALA A 430 8.12 -5.74 0.30
CA ALA A 430 9.47 -6.10 -0.16
C ALA A 430 9.93 -7.49 0.33
N CYS A 431 9.66 -7.86 1.59
CA CYS A 431 10.01 -9.20 2.06
C CYS A 431 9.22 -10.30 1.33
N ALA A 432 7.94 -10.09 1.05
CA ALA A 432 7.14 -11.04 0.28
C ALA A 432 7.67 -11.19 -1.16
N ALA A 433 8.04 -10.07 -1.80
CA ALA A 433 8.62 -10.06 -3.14
C ALA A 433 9.94 -10.86 -3.20
N TYR A 434 10.87 -10.55 -2.29
CA TYR A 434 12.14 -11.25 -2.18
C TYR A 434 11.96 -12.73 -1.87
N TYR A 435 11.05 -13.08 -0.94
CA TYR A 435 10.80 -14.47 -0.59
C TYR A 435 10.28 -15.28 -1.77
N ARG A 436 9.42 -14.67 -2.59
CA ARG A 436 8.77 -15.32 -3.73
C ARG A 436 9.68 -15.49 -4.94
N TYR A 437 10.53 -14.49 -5.23
CA TYR A 437 11.24 -14.44 -6.51
C TYR A 437 12.77 -14.44 -6.38
N GLU A 438 13.33 -13.92 -5.29
CA GLU A 438 14.78 -13.71 -5.15
C GLU A 438 15.44 -14.66 -4.15
N ARG A 439 14.68 -15.46 -3.42
CA ARG A 439 15.23 -16.44 -2.48
C ARG A 439 15.89 -17.58 -3.27
N ALA A 440 17.18 -17.81 -3.02
CA ALA A 440 17.82 -19.05 -3.44
C ALA A 440 17.00 -20.25 -2.91
N PRO A 441 16.79 -21.32 -3.71
CA PRO A 441 16.16 -22.53 -3.21
C PRO A 441 16.91 -23.00 -1.96
N ALA A 442 16.18 -23.36 -0.91
CA ALA A 442 16.82 -23.89 0.30
C ALA A 442 17.68 -25.08 -0.12
N ALA A 443 18.96 -25.08 0.27
CA ALA A 443 19.81 -26.25 0.12
C ALA A 443 19.06 -27.41 0.79
N ARG A 444 18.63 -28.37 -0.02
CA ARG A 444 17.90 -29.55 0.45
C ARG A 444 18.88 -30.57 1.00
#